data_AF-D3PEY2-F1
#
_entry.id   AF-D3PEY2-F1
#
_cell.length_a   1.000
_cell.length_b   1.000
_cell.length_c   1.000
_cell.angle_alpha   90.00
_cell.angle_beta   90.00
_cell.angle_gamma   90.00
#
_symmetry.space_group_name_H-M   'P 1'
#
loop_
_entity.id
_entity.type
_entity.pdbx_description
1 polymer ?
#
loop_
_entity_poly.entity_id
_entity_poly.type
_entity_poly.pdbx_seq_one_letter_code
_entity_poly.pdbx_strand_id
1 'polypeptide(L)'
;MTYKKALRQIKEGHFFEDKEILKLANKNGWTVAHIQAKKGWITNDKEVLKLANIWNETVAHVMARNSGYTPKYKKLLQMNYKKSGYKYLSYKYAIDIYVGIENL
;
A
#
# COMPACT_ATOMS: atom_id res chain seq x y z
N MET A 1 15.18 15.23 -5.06
CA MET A 1 14.63 14.22 -6.00
C MET A 1 13.20 14.62 -6.37
N THR A 2 12.69 14.31 -7.58
CA THR A 2 11.26 14.54 -7.93
C THR A 2 10.52 13.23 -8.11
N TYR A 3 9.19 13.22 -7.97
CA TYR A 3 8.37 12.01 -8.17
C TYR A 3 8.60 11.38 -9.56
N LYS A 4 8.62 12.19 -10.62
CA LYS A 4 8.84 11.70 -12.00
C LYS A 4 10.21 11.04 -12.16
N LYS A 5 11.25 11.62 -11.53
CA LYS A 5 12.61 11.07 -11.58
C LYS A 5 12.71 9.76 -10.78
N ALA A 6 12.13 9.71 -9.58
CA ALA A 6 12.06 8.48 -8.79
C ALA A 6 11.30 7.36 -9.52
N LEU A 7 10.17 7.67 -10.15
CA LEU A 7 9.40 6.71 -10.95
C LEU A 7 10.22 6.15 -12.13
N ARG A 8 11.01 6.99 -12.83
CA ARG A 8 11.90 6.53 -13.90
C ARG A 8 12.94 5.55 -13.36
N GLN A 9 13.61 5.91 -12.27
CA GLN A 9 14.63 5.06 -11.64
C GLN A 9 14.03 3.72 -11.18
N ILE A 10 12.82 3.71 -10.59
CA ILE A 10 12.14 2.46 -10.23
C ILE A 10 11.79 1.60 -11.45
N LYS A 11 11.47 2.20 -12.61
CA LYS A 11 11.25 1.45 -13.85
C LYS A 11 12.52 0.78 -14.35
N GLU A 12 13.67 1.42 -14.12
CA GLU A 12 15.01 0.90 -14.43
C GLU A 12 15.51 -0.14 -13.39
N GLY A 13 14.73 -0.40 -12.33
CA GLY A 13 15.06 -1.40 -11.31
C GLY A 13 15.65 -0.81 -10.02
N HIS A 14 15.80 0.51 -9.91
CA HIS A 14 16.22 1.14 -8.66
C HIS A 14 15.15 1.02 -7.56
N PHE A 15 15.63 1.16 -6.33
CA PHE A 15 14.84 1.02 -5.12
C PHE A 15 15.25 2.11 -4.12
N PHE A 16 14.28 2.61 -3.33
CA PHE A 16 14.53 3.64 -2.32
C PHE A 16 14.07 3.19 -0.94
N GLU A 17 14.89 3.52 0.07
CA GLU A 17 14.56 3.40 1.50
C GLU A 17 14.42 4.75 2.18
N ASP A 18 14.95 5.81 1.56
CA ASP A 18 14.86 7.18 2.05
C ASP A 18 13.39 7.62 2.15
N LYS A 19 12.96 7.96 3.37
CA LYS A 19 11.57 8.33 3.68
C LYS A 19 11.11 9.58 2.95
N GLU A 20 11.99 10.55 2.72
CA GLU A 20 11.65 11.77 2.00
C GLU A 20 11.40 11.48 0.52
N ILE A 21 12.16 10.55 -0.07
CA ILE A 21 11.89 10.04 -1.42
C ILE A 21 10.59 9.24 -1.46
N LEU A 22 10.37 8.35 -0.48
CA LEU A 22 9.18 7.50 -0.39
C LEU A 22 7.87 8.28 -0.26
N LYS A 23 7.91 9.46 0.37
CA LYS A 23 6.78 10.40 0.53
C LYS A 23 6.47 11.21 -0.73
N LEU A 24 7.36 11.28 -1.72
CA LEU A 24 7.09 12.00 -2.97
C LEU A 24 5.84 11.43 -3.63
N ALA A 25 4.88 12.31 -3.96
CA ALA A 25 3.57 11.92 -4.46
C ALA A 25 3.25 12.55 -5.82
N ASN A 26 2.40 11.88 -6.60
CA ASN A 26 1.74 12.51 -7.74
C ASN A 26 0.53 13.35 -7.27
N LYS A 27 -0.16 13.98 -8.23
CA LYS A 27 -1.36 14.80 -7.97
C LYS A 27 -2.52 14.10 -7.25
N ASN A 28 -2.54 12.77 -7.23
CA ASN A 28 -3.56 11.97 -6.54
C ASN A 28 -3.08 11.46 -5.17
N GLY A 29 -1.93 11.92 -4.67
CA GLY A 29 -1.35 11.40 -3.43
C GLY A 29 -0.73 10.00 -3.58
N TRP A 30 -0.62 9.46 -4.79
CA TRP A 30 0.06 8.17 -5.02
C TRP A 30 1.57 8.37 -4.85
N THR A 31 2.14 7.79 -3.80
CA THR A 31 3.54 8.02 -3.44
C THR A 31 4.51 7.04 -4.10
N VAL A 32 5.80 7.33 -4.03
CA VAL A 32 6.87 6.39 -4.41
C VAL A 32 6.76 5.08 -3.65
N ALA A 33 6.43 5.12 -2.35
CA ALA A 33 6.16 3.92 -1.55
C ALA A 33 5.03 3.05 -2.13
N HIS A 34 3.95 3.66 -2.64
CA HIS A 34 2.87 2.90 -3.29
C HIS A 34 3.36 2.20 -4.57
N ILE A 35 4.24 2.84 -5.35
CA ILE A 35 4.82 2.23 -6.55
C ILE A 35 5.69 1.04 -6.18
N GLN A 36 6.57 1.18 -5.19
CA GLN A 36 7.42 0.09 -4.71
C GLN A 36 6.58 -1.06 -4.14
N ALA A 37 5.57 -0.76 -3.31
CA ALA A 37 4.65 -1.79 -2.79
C ALA A 37 3.89 -2.50 -3.91
N LYS A 38 3.46 -1.77 -4.95
CA LYS A 38 2.84 -2.37 -6.13
C LYS A 38 3.79 -3.34 -6.86
N LYS A 39 5.10 -3.11 -6.81
CA LYS A 39 6.13 -3.99 -7.35
C LYS A 39 6.58 -5.10 -6.40
N GLY A 40 5.90 -5.30 -5.27
CA GLY A 40 6.20 -6.37 -4.32
C GLY A 40 7.14 -5.97 -3.18
N TRP A 41 7.46 -4.67 -3.03
CA TRP A 41 8.20 -4.23 -1.84
C TRP A 41 7.37 -4.43 -0.56
N ILE A 42 8.00 -5.02 0.44
CA ILE A 42 7.43 -5.22 1.77
C ILE A 42 8.19 -4.35 2.78
N THR A 43 7.44 -3.65 3.63
CA THR A 43 7.99 -2.88 4.74
C THR A 43 7.11 -2.99 5.98
N ASN A 44 7.75 -2.88 7.15
CA ASN A 44 7.07 -2.77 8.44
C ASN A 44 7.18 -1.36 9.04
N ASP A 45 7.68 -0.38 8.28
CA ASP A 45 7.71 1.01 8.74
C ASP A 45 6.29 1.58 8.82
N LYS A 46 5.85 1.90 10.03
CA LYS A 46 4.48 2.34 10.30
C LYS A 46 4.16 3.69 9.65
N GLU A 47 5.13 4.58 9.50
CA GLU A 47 4.92 5.89 8.89
C GLU A 47 4.70 5.74 7.39
N VAL A 48 5.52 4.90 6.75
CA VAL A 48 5.38 4.57 5.32
C VAL A 48 4.05 3.86 5.06
N LEU A 49 3.70 2.88 5.88
CA LEU A 49 2.45 2.10 5.74
C LEU A 49 1.18 2.95 5.85
N LYS A 50 1.25 4.10 6.53
CA LYS A 50 0.13 5.04 6.73
C LYS A 50 -0.03 6.07 5.60
N LEU A 51 0.95 6.20 4.71
CA LEU A 51 0.83 7.12 3.58
C LEU A 51 -0.40 6.74 2.75
N ALA A 52 -1.29 7.69 2.51
CA ALA A 52 -2.57 7.49 1.88
C ALA A 52 -2.71 8.39 0.64
N ASN A 53 -3.31 7.85 -0.41
CA ASN A 53 -3.73 8.64 -1.56
C ASN A 53 -5.07 9.36 -1.30
N ILE A 54 -5.55 10.14 -2.28
CA ILE A 54 -6.81 10.90 -2.15
C ILE A 54 -8.06 10.02 -1.95
N TRP A 55 -7.98 8.72 -2.27
CA TRP A 55 -9.05 7.74 -2.06
C TRP A 55 -8.89 6.98 -0.73
N ASN A 56 -7.94 7.39 0.11
CA ASN A 56 -7.52 6.72 1.33
C ASN A 56 -6.98 5.29 1.12
N GLU A 57 -6.58 4.89 -0.09
CA GLU A 57 -5.81 3.67 -0.26
C GLU A 57 -4.39 3.95 0.26
N THR A 58 -3.94 3.14 1.23
CA THR A 58 -2.61 3.32 1.84
C THR A 58 -1.59 2.37 1.25
N VAL A 59 -0.30 2.61 1.52
CA VAL A 59 0.77 1.67 1.15
C VAL A 59 0.52 0.28 1.73
N ALA A 60 -0.02 0.18 2.95
CA ALA A 60 -0.41 -1.11 3.54
C ALA A 60 -1.46 -1.86 2.70
N HIS A 61 -2.46 -1.15 2.14
CA HIS A 61 -3.47 -1.75 1.27
C HIS A 61 -2.85 -2.28 -0.03
N VAL A 62 -1.98 -1.48 -0.66
CA VAL A 62 -1.30 -1.88 -1.90
C VAL A 62 -0.38 -3.08 -1.67
N MET A 63 0.38 -3.05 -0.58
CA MET A 63 1.28 -4.14 -0.18
C MET A 63 0.48 -5.43 0.03
N ALA A 64 -0.57 -5.40 0.85
CA ALA A 64 -1.40 -6.57 1.12
C ALA A 64 -2.03 -7.16 -0.16
N ARG A 65 -2.55 -6.29 -1.06
CA ARG A 65 -3.13 -6.73 -2.34
C ARG A 65 -2.11 -7.42 -3.25
N ASN A 66 -0.86 -6.95 -3.25
CA ASN A 66 0.12 -7.37 -4.26
C ASN A 66 1.10 -8.45 -3.79
N SER A 67 1.33 -8.61 -2.49
CA SER A 67 2.22 -9.65 -1.95
C SER A 67 1.49 -10.73 -1.16
N GLY A 68 0.22 -10.53 -0.79
CA GLY A 68 -0.48 -11.39 0.18
C GLY A 68 0.06 -11.25 1.62
N TYR A 69 1.05 -10.37 1.84
CA TYR A 69 1.64 -10.14 3.15
C TYR A 69 0.72 -9.26 4.00
N THR A 70 0.38 -9.74 5.20
CA THR A 70 -0.36 -8.94 6.18
C THR A 70 0.64 -8.11 7.01
N PRO A 71 0.66 -6.77 6.90
CA PRO A 71 1.52 -5.95 7.75
C PRO A 71 1.24 -6.16 9.24
N LYS A 72 2.29 -6.06 10.06
CA LYS A 72 2.22 -6.17 11.53
C LYS A 72 1.09 -5.32 12.15
N TYR A 73 0.74 -4.20 11.52
CA TYR A 73 -0.31 -3.29 11.96
C TYR A 73 -1.64 -3.55 11.22
N LYS A 74 -2.25 -4.72 11.44
CA LYS A 74 -3.52 -5.17 10.80
C LYS A 74 -4.67 -4.13 10.86
N LYS A 75 -4.71 -3.28 11.91
CA LYS A 75 -5.68 -2.17 12.04
C LYS A 75 -5.60 -1.13 10.91
N LEU A 76 -4.44 -0.97 10.25
CA LEU A 76 -4.28 -0.03 9.13
C LEU A 76 -5.12 -0.44 7.91
N LEU A 77 -5.42 -1.74 7.76
CA LEU A 77 -6.28 -2.26 6.71
C LEU A 77 -7.78 -2.06 7.00
N GLN A 78 -8.14 -1.74 8.25
CA GLN A 78 -9.54 -1.56 8.68
C GLN A 78 -10.02 -0.10 8.55
N MET A 79 -9.10 0.86 8.38
CA MET A 79 -9.38 2.29 8.57
C MET A 79 -10.25 2.94 7.49
N ASN A 80 -10.37 2.38 6.28
CA ASN A 80 -10.95 3.14 5.14
C ASN A 80 -12.24 2.57 4.53
N TYR A 81 -12.79 1.49 5.07
CA TYR A 81 -14.00 0.85 4.52
C TYR A 81 -15.32 1.47 4.99
N LYS A 82 -15.32 2.39 5.98
CA LYS A 82 -16.55 3.07 6.44
C LYS A 82 -16.97 4.27 5.58
N LYS A 83 -16.10 4.81 4.70
CA LYS A 83 -16.33 6.08 4.00
C LYS A 83 -16.60 5.95 2.49
N SER A 84 -16.23 4.84 1.88
CA SER A 84 -16.42 4.62 0.46
C SER A 84 -17.57 3.62 0.28
N GLY A 85 -18.67 4.04 -0.35
CA GLY A 85 -19.84 3.20 -0.60
C GLY A 85 -19.60 2.03 -1.56
N TYR A 86 -18.35 1.59 -1.73
CA TYR A 86 -17.97 0.46 -2.58
C TYR A 86 -18.29 -0.86 -1.86
N LYS A 87 -19.58 -1.20 -1.90
CA LYS A 87 -20.09 -2.54 -1.64
C LYS A 87 -19.74 -3.42 -2.86
N TYR A 88 -19.14 -4.59 -2.63
CA TYR A 88 -19.11 -5.78 -3.53
C TYR A 88 -17.87 -6.25 -4.30
N LEU A 89 -16.76 -5.51 -4.49
CA LEU A 89 -15.64 -6.06 -5.30
C LEU A 89 -14.30 -6.31 -4.58
N SER A 90 -14.07 -5.74 -3.39
CA SER A 90 -12.87 -6.06 -2.59
C SER A 90 -13.12 -7.09 -1.48
N TYR A 91 -14.40 -7.44 -1.24
CA TYR A 91 -14.80 -8.32 -0.14
C TYR A 91 -14.37 -9.77 -0.37
N LYS A 92 -14.35 -10.24 -1.63
CA LYS A 92 -13.96 -11.62 -1.97
C LYS A 92 -12.47 -11.89 -1.68
N TYR A 93 -11.56 -11.04 -2.15
CA TYR A 93 -10.12 -11.20 -1.90
C TYR A 93 -9.70 -10.89 -0.45
N ALA A 94 -10.41 -10.01 0.26
CA ALA A 94 -10.12 -9.70 1.65
C ALA A 94 -10.63 -10.78 2.62
N ILE A 95 -11.72 -11.49 2.29
CA ILE A 95 -12.28 -12.60 3.08
C ILE A 95 -11.60 -13.93 2.78
N ASP A 96 -11.26 -14.24 1.52
CA ASP A 96 -10.61 -15.52 1.19
C ASP A 96 -9.23 -15.67 1.87
N ILE A 97 -8.58 -14.56 2.22
CA ILE A 97 -7.35 -14.52 3.04
C ILE A 97 -7.67 -14.64 4.55
N TYR A 98 -8.89 -14.29 4.97
CA TYR A 98 -9.27 -14.14 6.38
C TYR A 98 -9.99 -15.36 6.98
N VAL A 99 -10.60 -16.25 6.18
CA VAL A 99 -11.36 -17.41 6.70
C VAL A 99 -10.48 -18.67 6.88
N GLY A 100 -9.25 -18.67 6.34
CA GLY A 100 -8.42 -19.89 6.28
C GLY A 100 -7.48 -20.19 7.45
N ILE A 101 -7.29 -19.30 8.45
CA ILE A 101 -6.19 -19.49 9.43
C ILE A 101 -6.52 -19.06 10.88
N GLU A 102 -7.80 -18.97 11.27
CA GLU A 102 -8.17 -18.92 12.70
C GLU A 102 -9.36 -19.85 13.00
N ASN A 103 -9.34 -21.04 12.39
CA ASN A 103 -10.13 -22.21 12.82
C ASN A 103 -9.31 -23.51 12.78
N LEU A 104 -8.00 -23.43 13.04
CA LEU A 104 -7.12 -24.53 13.45
C LEU A 104 -5.94 -23.96 14.27
#